data_AF-A0A9P0BYZ3-F1
#
_entry.id   AF-A0A9P0BYZ3-F1
#
_cell.length_a   1.000
_cell.length_b   1.000
_cell.length_c   1.000
_cell.angle_alpha   90.00
_cell.angle_beta   90.00
_cell.angle_gamma   90.00
#
_symmetry.space_group_name_H-M   'P 1'
#
loop_
_entity.id
_entity.type
_entity.pdbx_description
1 polymer ?
#
loop_
_entity_poly.entity_id
_entity_poly.type
_entity_poly.pdbx_seq_one_letter_code
_entity_poly.pdbx_strand_id
1 'polypeptide(L)'
;MCWEPCSWLEMFKTKLFTSKSNEFELEALEVHNEFRAEHGVPPLVLNKEISKTSQKWAEELAKKDAMAYSLNKSYGENVYCGWSADPNTKIKARDCVEKWYSEINNFSFGREPEVLTCGHFTQVVWKSTKELGVGSAKSKSGKLYVVANYYPPGNFSNQFVKNIPPPGAGEFRTKSNNSPRESNNNLSPPSPNQRNSKNLSEIASDLVSRFKSTSISSEKFDEEFLNAHNEYRKQHGVKPLELNKKLCKYAEEWSKTLAKKGQTEHRDQNDYGENIFSAWSSDPNFTVSGRDPVDKWYSEVNNHQFGREPSDLKSGHFSQIIWEDTKELGVGVAKSKEGQIYVVAYYNPPGNVIGSFASKVKPPIN
;
A
#
# COMPACT_ATOMS: atom_id res chain seq x y z
N MET A 1 -11.37 47.30 -4.84
CA MET A 1 -12.43 46.43 -4.27
C MET A 1 -11.75 45.15 -3.85
N CYS A 2 -11.32 45.09 -2.59
CA CYS A 2 -10.75 43.89 -1.99
C CYS A 2 -11.89 42.92 -1.65
N TRP A 3 -11.80 41.70 -2.13
CA TRP A 3 -12.67 40.60 -1.73
C TRP A 3 -12.01 39.88 -0.55
N GLU A 4 -12.70 39.83 0.58
CA GLU A 4 -12.26 39.06 1.75
C GLU A 4 -12.38 37.55 1.47
N PRO A 5 -11.38 36.73 1.84
CA PRO A 5 -11.53 35.27 1.83
C PRO A 5 -12.23 34.76 3.10
N CYS A 6 -13.33 34.04 2.86
CA CYS A 6 -14.07 33.09 3.72
C CYS A 6 -13.66 32.96 5.21
N SER A 7 -14.56 33.39 6.08
CA SER A 7 -14.52 33.37 7.55
C SER A 7 -14.60 31.98 8.23
N TRP A 8 -14.24 30.89 7.54
CA TRP A 8 -14.32 29.52 8.10
C TRP A 8 -13.06 29.11 8.88
N LEU A 9 -11.90 29.68 8.55
CA LEU A 9 -10.61 29.39 9.22
C LEU A 9 -10.47 30.03 10.61
N GLU A 10 -11.15 31.15 10.87
CA GLU A 10 -11.05 31.89 12.14
C GLU A 10 -11.95 31.30 13.24
N MET A 11 -13.09 30.69 12.89
CA MET A 11 -14.05 30.16 13.87
C MET A 11 -13.58 28.89 14.59
N PHE A 12 -12.59 28.17 14.07
CA PHE A 12 -12.03 26.97 14.72
C PHE A 12 -10.91 27.28 15.74
N LYS A 13 -10.41 28.52 15.79
CA LYS A 13 -9.33 28.90 16.72
C LYS A 13 -9.82 29.13 18.16
N THR A 14 -11.13 29.21 18.40
CA THR A 14 -11.67 29.68 19.68
C THR A 14 -12.77 28.77 20.23
N LYS A 15 -12.40 27.54 20.61
CA LYS A 15 -12.73 26.99 21.93
C LYS A 15 -12.18 25.58 22.11
N LEU A 16 -11.49 25.42 23.25
CA LEU A 16 -11.10 24.19 23.94
C LEU A 16 -9.92 23.44 23.30
N PHE A 17 -8.74 23.53 23.92
CA PHE A 17 -7.99 22.37 24.43
C PHE A 17 -6.74 22.84 25.18
N THR A 18 -6.88 23.06 26.50
CA THR A 18 -5.76 23.05 27.44
C THR A 18 -5.34 21.60 27.72
N SER A 19 -4.28 21.15 27.05
CA SER A 19 -3.43 19.99 27.39
C SER A 19 -2.47 19.81 26.21
N LYS A 20 -1.15 19.94 26.44
CA LYS A 20 -0.04 19.83 25.46
C LYS A 20 -0.32 18.75 24.40
N SER A 21 -0.93 19.13 23.28
CA SER A 21 -0.92 18.34 22.06
C SER A 21 0.47 18.48 21.44
N ASN A 22 1.04 17.36 20.98
CA ASN A 22 2.35 17.33 20.35
C ASN A 22 2.33 18.17 19.07
N GLU A 23 3.30 19.08 18.88
CA GLU A 23 3.45 19.92 17.68
C GLU A 23 3.42 19.09 16.39
N PHE A 24 4.00 17.88 16.45
CA PHE A 24 3.99 16.92 15.34
C PHE A 24 2.59 16.39 14.99
N GLU A 25 1.73 16.15 15.98
CA GLU A 25 0.36 15.66 15.74
C GLU A 25 -0.50 16.75 15.08
N LEU A 26 -0.33 18.00 15.51
CA LEU A 26 -1.03 19.15 14.94
C LEU A 26 -0.59 19.38 13.49
N GLU A 27 0.72 19.40 13.22
CA GLU A 27 1.24 19.52 11.85
C GLU A 27 0.74 18.37 10.97
N ALA A 28 0.74 17.13 11.47
CA ALA A 28 0.19 16.00 10.73
C ALA A 28 -1.29 16.22 10.38
N LEU A 29 -2.12 16.63 11.35
CA LEU A 29 -3.54 16.92 11.12
C LEU A 29 -3.74 18.01 10.06
N GLU A 30 -2.98 19.10 10.16
CA GLU A 30 -3.04 20.21 9.21
C GLU A 30 -2.75 19.74 7.78
N VAL A 31 -1.66 19.00 7.57
CA VAL A 31 -1.26 18.51 6.24
C VAL A 31 -2.27 17.48 5.69
N HIS A 32 -2.84 16.61 6.53
CA HIS A 32 -3.93 15.73 6.09
C HIS A 32 -5.13 16.55 5.59
N ASN A 33 -5.49 17.60 6.31
CA ASN A 33 -6.65 18.41 6.00
C ASN A 33 -6.43 19.31 4.76
N GLU A 34 -5.19 19.73 4.49
CA GLU A 34 -4.80 20.35 3.22
C GLU A 34 -5.09 19.41 2.04
N PHE A 35 -4.54 18.21 2.03
CA PHE A 35 -4.77 17.24 0.95
C PHE A 35 -6.25 16.81 0.85
N ARG A 36 -6.94 16.63 1.98
CA ARG A 36 -8.37 16.31 1.97
C ARG A 36 -9.22 17.43 1.35
N ALA A 37 -8.84 18.69 1.55
CA ALA A 37 -9.50 19.82 0.93
C ALA A 37 -9.32 19.82 -0.59
N GLU A 38 -8.14 19.45 -1.12
CA GLU A 38 -7.92 19.30 -2.57
C GLU A 38 -8.90 18.30 -3.20
N HIS A 39 -9.27 17.26 -2.47
CA HIS A 39 -10.22 16.24 -2.89
C HIS A 39 -11.69 16.59 -2.57
N GLY A 40 -11.95 17.70 -1.89
CA GLY A 40 -13.30 18.10 -1.46
C GLY A 40 -13.95 17.13 -0.46
N VAL A 41 -13.13 16.42 0.35
CA VAL A 41 -13.63 15.54 1.41
C VAL A 41 -13.55 16.23 2.78
N PRO A 42 -14.42 15.88 3.76
CA PRO A 42 -14.46 16.56 5.06
C PRO A 42 -13.12 16.50 5.81
N PRO A 43 -12.74 17.54 6.57
CA PRO A 43 -11.53 17.49 7.38
C PRO A 43 -11.63 16.45 8.50
N LEU A 44 -10.48 15.91 8.90
CA LEU A 44 -10.34 15.06 10.09
C LEU A 44 -10.22 15.91 11.35
N VAL A 45 -10.51 15.29 12.49
CA VAL A 45 -10.22 15.82 13.83
C VAL A 45 -9.27 14.89 14.58
N LEU A 46 -8.36 15.46 15.38
CA LEU A 46 -7.49 14.66 16.24
C LEU A 46 -8.27 14.02 17.39
N ASN A 47 -8.11 12.72 17.58
CA ASN A 47 -8.65 11.98 18.72
C ASN A 47 -7.52 11.52 19.64
N LYS A 48 -7.53 11.99 20.89
CA LYS A 48 -6.46 11.75 21.86
C LYS A 48 -6.26 10.26 22.20
N GLU A 49 -7.31 9.46 22.22
CA GLU A 49 -7.18 8.02 22.53
C GLU A 49 -6.61 7.25 21.33
N ILE A 50 -6.96 7.67 20.10
CA ILE A 50 -6.34 7.14 18.89
C ILE A 50 -4.86 7.56 18.85
N SER A 51 -4.51 8.83 19.13
CA SER A 51 -3.10 9.28 19.21
C SER A 51 -2.29 8.48 20.22
N LYS A 52 -2.83 8.19 21.41
CA LYS A 52 -2.16 7.30 22.39
C LYS A 52 -1.89 5.91 21.82
N THR A 53 -2.85 5.37 21.06
CA THR A 53 -2.71 4.06 20.40
C THR A 53 -1.61 4.10 19.35
N SER A 54 -1.61 5.12 18.48
CA SER A 54 -0.59 5.34 17.46
C SER A 54 0.79 5.56 18.06
N GLN A 55 0.89 6.34 19.14
CA GLN A 55 2.14 6.63 19.85
C GLN A 55 2.74 5.36 20.45
N LYS A 56 1.92 4.53 21.10
CA LYS A 56 2.37 3.24 21.62
C LYS A 56 2.91 2.34 20.52
N TRP A 57 2.27 2.31 19.35
CA TRP A 57 2.77 1.51 18.24
C TRP A 57 4.07 2.07 17.64
N ALA A 58 4.17 3.38 17.45
CA ALA A 58 5.39 4.03 16.98
C ALA A 58 6.60 3.71 17.88
N GLU A 59 6.40 3.73 19.21
CA GLU A 59 7.42 3.33 20.19
C GLU A 59 7.84 1.86 20.05
N GLU A 60 6.90 0.95 19.79
CA GLU A 60 7.22 -0.46 19.54
C GLU A 60 8.01 -0.66 18.25
N LEU A 61 7.68 0.06 17.17
CA LEU A 61 8.46 0.04 15.92
C LEU A 61 9.87 0.57 16.14
N ALA A 62 10.01 1.69 16.87
CA ALA A 62 11.29 2.28 17.21
C ALA A 62 12.15 1.36 18.11
N LYS A 63 11.54 0.61 19.03
CA LYS A 63 12.24 -0.39 19.86
C LYS A 63 12.76 -1.57 19.05
N LYS A 64 11.95 -2.06 18.09
CA LYS A 64 12.32 -3.16 17.20
C LYS A 64 13.27 -2.73 16.08
N ASP A 65 13.34 -1.42 15.85
CA ASP A 65 13.97 -0.80 14.69
C ASP A 65 13.52 -1.42 13.37
N ALA A 66 12.20 -1.64 13.28
CA ALA A 66 11.57 -2.32 12.17
C ALA A 66 10.19 -1.74 11.87
N MET A 67 9.87 -1.59 10.58
CA MET A 67 8.51 -1.29 10.14
C MET A 67 7.61 -2.51 10.31
N ALA A 68 6.38 -2.27 10.75
CA ALA A 68 5.30 -3.25 10.79
C ALA A 68 3.98 -2.51 11.00
N TYR A 69 2.88 -3.10 10.53
CA TYR A 69 1.54 -2.61 10.88
C TYR A 69 1.10 -3.16 12.24
N SER A 70 0.24 -2.45 12.96
CA SER A 70 -0.31 -2.96 14.21
C SER A 70 -1.30 -4.09 13.94
N LEU A 71 -1.46 -5.00 14.91
CA LEU A 71 -2.51 -6.02 14.86
C LEU A 71 -3.92 -5.45 15.13
N ASN A 72 -4.04 -4.14 15.36
CA ASN A 72 -5.30 -3.50 15.71
C ASN A 72 -6.13 -3.21 14.45
N LYS A 73 -7.13 -4.05 14.21
CA LYS A 73 -8.04 -3.91 13.07
C LYS A 73 -9.18 -2.89 13.28
N SER A 74 -9.21 -2.20 14.41
CA SER A 74 -10.26 -1.22 14.72
C SER A 74 -10.08 0.09 13.96
N TYR A 75 -8.87 0.33 13.44
CA TYR A 75 -8.48 1.56 12.76
C TYR A 75 -7.88 1.25 11.40
N GLY A 76 -8.00 2.21 10.48
CA GLY A 76 -7.09 2.28 9.34
C GLY A 76 -5.71 2.66 9.85
N GLU A 77 -4.65 2.30 9.13
CA GLU A 77 -3.29 2.59 9.56
C GLU A 77 -2.38 2.93 8.39
N ASN A 78 -1.65 4.04 8.54
CA ASN A 78 -0.48 4.33 7.74
C ASN A 78 0.75 4.34 8.64
N VAL A 79 1.84 3.79 8.15
CA VAL A 79 3.13 3.77 8.85
C VAL A 79 4.18 4.38 7.94
N TYR A 80 5.08 5.16 8.52
CA TYR A 80 6.21 5.77 7.84
C TYR A 80 7.50 5.49 8.62
N CYS A 81 8.59 5.25 7.90
CA CYS A 81 9.95 5.23 8.44
C CYS A 81 10.82 6.15 7.60
N GLY A 82 11.54 7.04 8.26
CA GLY A 82 12.50 7.94 7.63
C GLY A 82 13.78 8.05 8.45
N TRP A 83 14.88 8.39 7.78
CA TRP A 83 16.18 8.59 8.40
C TRP A 83 16.93 9.69 7.65
N SER A 84 17.78 10.44 8.36
CA SER A 84 18.72 11.37 7.75
C SER A 84 20.10 11.16 8.35
N ALA A 85 21.12 11.19 7.49
CA ALA A 85 22.53 11.17 7.88
C ALA A 85 22.97 12.51 8.49
N ASP A 86 22.29 13.60 8.15
CA ASP A 86 22.57 14.92 8.69
C ASP A 86 21.85 15.09 10.04
N PRO A 87 22.58 15.25 11.16
CA PRO A 87 22.00 15.37 12.49
C PRO A 87 21.14 16.64 12.67
N ASN A 88 21.27 17.62 11.77
CA ASN A 88 20.45 18.85 11.79
C ASN A 88 19.12 18.69 11.05
N THR A 89 18.97 17.65 10.23
CA THR A 89 17.72 17.39 9.52
C THR A 89 16.65 16.87 10.48
N LYS A 90 15.62 17.68 10.70
CA LYS A 90 14.42 17.29 11.45
C LYS A 90 13.32 16.92 10.47
N ILE A 91 13.07 15.61 10.31
CA ILE A 91 11.90 15.11 9.56
C ILE A 91 10.64 15.65 10.21
N LYS A 92 9.80 16.32 9.43
CA LYS A 92 8.55 16.95 9.82
C LYS A 92 7.37 15.99 9.59
N ALA A 93 6.21 16.31 10.16
CA ALA A 93 5.01 15.55 9.86
C ALA A 93 4.62 15.69 8.37
N ARG A 94 4.83 16.87 7.78
CA ARG A 94 4.60 17.13 6.36
C ARG A 94 5.33 16.14 5.45
N ASP A 95 6.62 15.88 5.69
CA ASP A 95 7.40 14.93 4.88
C ASP A 95 6.78 13.52 4.88
N CYS A 96 6.21 13.11 6.02
CA CYS A 96 5.58 11.81 6.18
C CYS A 96 4.24 11.74 5.41
N VAL A 97 3.40 12.76 5.58
CA VAL A 97 2.06 12.81 4.95
C VAL A 97 2.18 13.02 3.44
N GLU A 98 3.12 13.84 2.97
CA GLU A 98 3.43 14.00 1.55
C GLU A 98 3.91 12.68 0.93
N LYS A 99 4.74 11.92 1.66
CA LYS A 99 5.17 10.60 1.19
C LYS A 99 3.98 9.66 1.01
N TRP A 100 3.06 9.59 1.97
CA TRP A 100 1.82 8.83 1.86
C TRP A 100 0.93 9.32 0.71
N TYR A 101 0.74 10.64 0.60
CA TYR A 101 -0.11 11.25 -0.43
C TYR A 101 0.43 11.05 -1.85
N SER A 102 1.77 11.03 -2.03
CA SER A 102 2.42 10.88 -3.35
C SER A 102 2.06 9.58 -4.09
N GLU A 103 1.48 8.60 -3.42
CA GLU A 103 0.90 7.41 -4.05
C GLU A 103 -0.28 7.75 -4.99
N ILE A 104 -0.86 8.95 -4.90
CA ILE A 104 -1.87 9.47 -5.84
C ILE A 104 -1.43 9.33 -7.31
N ASN A 105 -0.14 9.48 -7.59
CA ASN A 105 0.43 9.34 -8.95
C ASN A 105 0.23 7.93 -9.54
N ASN A 106 -0.04 6.95 -8.69
CA ASN A 106 -0.31 5.57 -9.08
C ASN A 106 -1.80 5.20 -8.97
N PHE A 107 -2.67 6.12 -8.53
CA PHE A 107 -4.08 5.84 -8.33
C PHE A 107 -4.92 6.18 -9.56
N SER A 108 -5.82 5.26 -9.94
CA SER A 108 -6.81 5.49 -11.00
C SER A 108 -8.16 5.81 -10.38
N PHE A 109 -8.64 7.03 -10.58
CA PHE A 109 -9.95 7.48 -10.07
C PHE A 109 -11.14 6.86 -10.83
N GLY A 110 -12.30 6.84 -10.18
CA GLY A 110 -13.58 6.47 -10.81
C GLY A 110 -13.80 4.97 -11.01
N ARG A 111 -12.85 4.12 -10.59
CA ARG A 111 -12.98 2.66 -10.55
C ARG A 111 -12.48 2.09 -9.24
N GLU A 112 -12.88 0.87 -8.94
CA GLU A 112 -12.27 0.11 -7.86
C GLU A 112 -10.85 -0.32 -8.28
N PRO A 113 -9.85 -0.21 -7.38
CA PRO A 113 -8.53 -0.72 -7.67
C PRO A 113 -8.58 -2.25 -7.69
N GLU A 114 -8.04 -2.85 -8.75
CA GLU A 114 -7.81 -4.30 -8.80
C GLU A 114 -6.83 -4.73 -7.70
N VAL A 115 -5.86 -3.86 -7.39
CA VAL A 115 -4.84 -4.05 -6.35
C VAL A 115 -4.65 -2.77 -5.56
N LEU A 116 -4.65 -2.86 -4.23
CA LEU A 116 -4.40 -1.70 -3.39
C LEU A 116 -2.90 -1.51 -3.13
N THR A 117 -2.25 -0.73 -4.00
CA THR A 117 -0.83 -0.33 -3.88
C THR A 117 -0.63 1.11 -3.44
N CYS A 118 -1.73 1.85 -3.29
CA CYS A 118 -1.79 3.25 -2.90
C CYS A 118 -2.58 3.40 -1.60
N GLY A 119 -2.46 2.39 -0.73
CA GLY A 119 -3.23 2.27 0.50
C GLY A 119 -2.99 3.43 1.47
N HIS A 120 -1.81 4.05 1.44
CA HIS A 120 -1.53 5.21 2.28
C HIS A 120 -2.28 6.43 1.76
N PHE A 121 -2.16 6.73 0.46
CA PHE A 121 -2.90 7.83 -0.17
C PHE A 121 -4.40 7.67 0.03
N THR A 122 -4.95 6.50 -0.31
CA THR A 122 -6.40 6.29 -0.25
C THR A 122 -6.92 6.41 1.18
N GLN A 123 -6.12 6.02 2.19
CA GLN A 123 -6.50 6.23 3.58
C GLN A 123 -6.48 7.71 3.99
N VAL A 124 -5.48 8.48 3.56
CA VAL A 124 -5.37 9.93 3.85
C VAL A 124 -6.63 10.67 3.38
N VAL A 125 -7.07 10.40 2.14
CA VAL A 125 -8.21 11.10 1.53
C VAL A 125 -9.54 10.32 1.61
N TRP A 126 -9.60 9.25 2.42
CA TRP A 126 -10.82 8.45 2.55
C TRP A 126 -11.97 9.29 3.11
N LYS A 127 -12.99 9.56 2.30
CA LYS A 127 -14.09 10.48 2.63
C LYS A 127 -14.84 10.14 3.91
N SER A 128 -15.05 8.85 4.19
CA SER A 128 -15.82 8.41 5.36
C SER A 128 -15.03 8.46 6.66
N THR A 129 -13.70 8.61 6.62
CA THR A 129 -12.85 8.78 7.81
C THR A 129 -13.11 10.14 8.44
N LYS A 130 -13.18 10.19 9.77
CA LYS A 130 -13.54 11.38 10.56
C LYS A 130 -12.46 11.76 11.58
N GLU A 131 -11.83 10.78 12.18
CA GLU A 131 -10.89 10.96 13.27
C GLU A 131 -9.50 10.45 12.87
N LEU A 132 -8.49 11.15 13.34
CA LEU A 132 -7.08 10.86 13.17
C LEU A 132 -6.43 10.73 14.55
N GLY A 133 -5.55 9.76 14.73
CA GLY A 133 -4.56 9.78 15.80
C GLY A 133 -3.17 9.60 15.20
N VAL A 134 -2.19 10.32 15.75
CA VAL A 134 -0.81 10.28 15.25
C VAL A 134 0.14 10.02 16.40
N GLY A 135 1.15 9.21 16.14
CA GLY A 135 2.23 8.91 17.07
C GLY A 135 3.57 8.87 16.34
N SER A 136 4.63 9.24 17.04
CA SER A 136 5.99 9.23 16.48
C SER A 136 7.03 8.83 17.52
N ALA A 137 8.06 8.08 17.10
CA ALA A 137 9.18 7.70 17.96
C ALA A 137 10.47 7.53 17.15
N LYS A 138 11.61 7.86 17.75
CA LYS A 138 12.94 7.62 17.15
C LYS A 138 13.56 6.35 17.72
N SER A 139 14.10 5.49 16.86
CA SER A 139 14.86 4.32 17.28
C SER A 139 16.27 4.67 17.72
N LYS A 140 16.97 3.68 18.32
CA LYS A 140 18.38 3.84 18.71
C LYS A 140 19.31 4.07 17.53
N SER A 141 18.95 3.62 16.33
CA SER A 141 19.70 3.88 15.10
C SER A 141 19.41 5.25 14.47
N GLY A 142 18.52 6.04 15.11
CA GLY A 142 18.15 7.37 14.66
C GLY A 142 17.02 7.42 13.62
N LYS A 143 16.44 6.27 13.24
CA LYS A 143 15.27 6.23 12.34
C LYS A 143 14.04 6.77 13.05
N LEU A 144 13.27 7.61 12.39
CA LEU A 144 11.96 8.10 12.85
C LEU A 144 10.87 7.18 12.32
N TYR A 145 10.05 6.66 13.23
CA TYR A 145 8.83 5.92 12.93
C TYR A 145 7.63 6.78 13.25
N VAL A 146 6.68 6.86 12.31
CA VAL A 146 5.42 7.59 12.46
C VAL A 146 4.26 6.66 12.14
N VAL A 147 3.25 6.67 13.00
CA VAL A 147 2.03 5.88 12.85
C VAL A 147 0.85 6.85 12.85
N ALA A 148 -0.02 6.74 11.85
CA ALA A 148 -1.29 7.42 11.81
C ALA A 148 -2.42 6.38 11.81
N ASN A 149 -3.31 6.44 12.79
CA ASN A 149 -4.52 5.62 12.84
C ASN A 149 -5.77 6.44 12.49
N TYR A 150 -6.68 5.82 11.74
CA TYR A 150 -7.82 6.49 11.13
C TYR A 150 -9.13 5.82 11.56
N TYR A 151 -10.13 6.63 11.92
CA TYR A 151 -11.46 6.12 12.26
C TYR A 151 -12.61 6.91 11.60
N PRO A 152 -13.62 6.24 11.02
CA PRO A 152 -13.62 4.83 10.63
C PRO A 152 -12.45 4.45 9.69
N PRO A 153 -12.03 3.17 9.65
CA PRO A 153 -11.01 2.70 8.71
C PRO A 153 -11.39 2.98 7.25
N GLY A 154 -10.39 3.18 6.41
CA GLY A 154 -10.52 3.25 4.97
C GLY A 154 -10.16 1.92 4.29
N ASN A 155 -9.88 2.00 3.00
CA ASN A 155 -9.32 0.90 2.20
C ASN A 155 -10.20 -0.36 2.13
N PHE A 156 -11.51 -0.20 2.26
CA PHE A 156 -12.46 -1.29 2.04
C PHE A 156 -12.69 -1.52 0.55
N SER A 157 -12.56 -2.76 0.11
CA SER A 157 -12.90 -3.19 -1.24
C SER A 157 -14.33 -2.79 -1.61
N ASN A 158 -14.57 -2.41 -2.87
CA ASN A 158 -15.87 -1.95 -3.39
C ASN A 158 -16.36 -0.63 -2.76
N GLN A 159 -15.46 0.15 -2.19
CA GLN A 159 -15.78 1.43 -1.56
C GLN A 159 -14.88 2.58 -2.01
N PHE A 160 -13.95 2.35 -2.94
CA PHE A 160 -13.00 3.37 -3.37
C PHE A 160 -13.68 4.46 -4.18
N VAL A 161 -14.55 4.10 -5.14
CA VAL A 161 -15.22 5.07 -6.01
C VAL A 161 -16.03 6.11 -5.22
N LYS A 162 -16.70 5.67 -4.14
CA LYS A 162 -17.51 6.56 -3.30
C LYS A 162 -16.68 7.37 -2.30
N ASN A 163 -15.48 6.93 -1.95
CA ASN A 163 -14.66 7.52 -0.90
C ASN A 163 -13.48 8.36 -1.40
N ILE A 164 -13.03 8.15 -2.64
CA ILE A 164 -11.81 8.76 -3.18
C ILE A 164 -12.16 9.58 -4.43
N PRO A 165 -12.76 10.77 -4.26
CA PRO A 165 -12.98 11.68 -5.39
C PRO A 165 -11.63 12.16 -5.96
N PRO A 166 -11.55 12.53 -7.26
CA PRO A 166 -10.37 13.18 -7.80
C PRO A 166 -10.15 14.59 -7.22
N PRO A 167 -8.92 15.12 -7.25
CA PRO A 167 -8.66 16.52 -6.90
C PRO A 167 -9.58 17.47 -7.69
N GLY A 168 -10.02 18.55 -7.05
CA GLY A 168 -10.93 19.54 -7.62
C GLY A 168 -12.41 19.14 -7.64
N ALA A 169 -12.78 17.93 -7.20
CA ALA A 169 -14.18 17.48 -7.16
C ALA A 169 -15.09 18.37 -6.28
N GLY A 170 -14.53 19.06 -5.27
CA GLY A 170 -15.25 20.03 -4.45
C GLY A 170 -15.73 21.26 -5.24
N GLU A 171 -14.97 21.68 -6.26
CA GLU A 171 -15.27 22.88 -7.06
C GLU A 171 -16.37 22.64 -8.10
N PHE A 172 -16.55 21.40 -8.55
CA PHE A 172 -17.63 21.03 -9.47
C PHE A 172 -19.01 21.01 -8.79
N ARG A 173 -19.05 20.79 -7.47
CA ARG A 173 -20.31 20.67 -6.72
C ARG A 173 -20.95 22.03 -6.41
N THR A 174 -20.16 23.10 -6.33
CA THR A 174 -20.68 24.46 -6.08
C THR A 174 -21.33 25.09 -7.32
N LYS A 175 -21.09 24.55 -8.52
CA LYS A 175 -21.76 24.98 -9.77
C LYS A 175 -23.04 24.22 -10.10
N SER A 176 -23.40 23.20 -9.33
CA SER A 176 -24.58 22.36 -9.55
C SER A 176 -25.34 22.15 -8.23
N ASN A 177 -26.04 23.18 -7.76
CA ASN A 177 -27.07 23.01 -6.74
C ASN A 177 -28.42 23.49 -7.28
N ASN A 178 -29.31 22.52 -7.52
CA ASN A 178 -30.71 22.57 -7.07
C ASN A 178 -31.35 21.19 -7.24
N SER A 179 -31.39 20.40 -6.16
CA SER A 179 -32.61 19.77 -5.62
C SER A 179 -32.24 18.62 -4.64
N PRO A 180 -32.86 18.54 -3.44
CA PRO A 180 -32.59 17.46 -2.50
C PRO A 180 -33.48 16.24 -2.79
N ARG A 181 -32.87 15.06 -2.94
CA ARG A 181 -33.58 13.79 -2.80
C ARG A 181 -33.10 13.06 -1.56
N GLU A 182 -33.98 13.03 -0.57
CA GLU A 182 -33.97 12.09 0.55
C GLU A 182 -34.12 10.66 0.02
N SER A 183 -33.37 9.72 0.59
CA SER A 183 -33.73 8.31 0.53
C SER A 183 -33.21 7.59 1.77
N ASN A 184 -34.18 7.10 2.54
CA ASN A 184 -34.07 6.47 3.84
C ASN A 184 -33.36 5.12 3.81
N ASN A 185 -32.48 4.89 4.78
CA ASN A 185 -31.95 3.58 5.15
C ASN A 185 -32.99 2.84 6.01
N ASN A 186 -33.33 1.60 5.66
CA ASN A 186 -33.99 0.66 6.57
C ASN A 186 -33.69 -0.79 6.14
N LEU A 187 -32.68 -1.42 6.74
CA LEU A 187 -32.60 -2.88 6.85
C LEU A 187 -31.98 -3.25 8.22
N SER A 188 -32.71 -4.06 8.97
CA SER A 188 -32.39 -4.53 10.32
C SER A 188 -31.36 -5.67 10.32
N PRO A 189 -30.55 -5.83 11.39
CA PRO A 189 -29.57 -6.91 11.51
C PRO A 189 -30.18 -8.20 12.09
N PRO A 190 -29.74 -9.40 11.67
CA PRO A 190 -30.08 -10.64 12.39
C PRO A 190 -29.07 -10.92 13.53
N SER A 191 -29.62 -11.36 14.65
CA SER A 191 -28.93 -11.71 15.91
C SER A 191 -28.29 -13.12 15.89
N PRO A 192 -27.36 -13.42 16.82
CA PRO A 192 -26.51 -14.60 16.79
C PRO A 192 -27.02 -15.73 17.70
N ASN A 193 -26.82 -17.01 17.30
CA ASN A 193 -26.38 -18.10 18.19
C ASN A 193 -26.40 -19.46 17.46
N GLN A 194 -25.27 -20.17 17.45
CA GLN A 194 -25.09 -21.42 18.21
C GLN A 194 -23.70 -22.02 17.94
N ARG A 195 -22.91 -22.10 19.02
CA ARG A 195 -21.68 -22.90 19.10
C ARG A 195 -22.07 -24.38 19.19
N ASN A 196 -21.46 -25.22 18.36
CA ASN A 196 -21.34 -26.66 18.65
C ASN A 196 -19.88 -27.09 18.45
N SER A 197 -19.39 -27.85 19.44
CA SER A 197 -18.03 -28.37 19.57
C SER A 197 -17.67 -29.30 18.40
N LYS A 198 -16.59 -28.99 17.69
CA LYS A 198 -16.09 -29.81 16.58
C LYS A 198 -15.41 -31.08 17.08
N ASN A 199 -15.76 -32.20 16.45
CA ASN A 199 -15.22 -33.54 16.69
C ASN A 199 -13.77 -33.63 16.15
N LEU A 200 -12.84 -34.25 16.88
CA LEU A 200 -11.41 -34.26 16.54
C LEU A 200 -11.10 -34.93 15.18
N SER A 201 -11.97 -35.82 14.70
CA SER A 201 -11.85 -36.47 13.39
C SER A 201 -12.13 -35.53 12.21
N GLU A 202 -13.04 -34.57 12.37
CA GLU A 202 -13.31 -33.53 11.35
C GLU A 202 -12.17 -32.52 11.26
N ILE A 203 -11.52 -32.21 12.39
CA ILE A 203 -10.35 -31.33 12.43
C ILE A 203 -9.19 -31.95 11.64
N ALA A 204 -8.95 -33.26 11.76
CA ALA A 204 -7.90 -33.94 11.00
C ALA A 204 -8.17 -33.95 9.48
N SER A 205 -9.42 -34.17 9.06
CA SER A 205 -9.82 -34.12 7.65
C SER A 205 -9.74 -32.71 7.05
N ASP A 206 -10.16 -31.70 7.82
CA ASP A 206 -10.10 -30.27 7.48
C ASP A 206 -8.64 -29.76 7.43
N LEU A 207 -7.74 -30.31 8.24
CA LEU A 207 -6.30 -30.01 8.13
C LEU A 207 -5.71 -30.58 6.85
N VAL A 208 -6.02 -31.82 6.48
CA VAL A 208 -5.53 -32.45 5.23
C VAL A 208 -6.11 -31.75 3.99
N SER A 209 -7.39 -31.35 4.02
CA SER A 209 -8.00 -30.58 2.93
C SER A 209 -7.42 -29.16 2.82
N ARG A 210 -7.11 -28.51 3.96
CA ARG A 210 -6.38 -27.23 3.97
C ARG A 210 -4.98 -27.39 3.41
N PHE A 211 -4.20 -28.40 3.81
CA PHE A 211 -2.87 -28.64 3.25
C PHE A 211 -2.89 -28.88 1.72
N LYS A 212 -3.91 -29.56 1.19
CA LYS A 212 -4.14 -29.69 -0.27
C LYS A 212 -4.64 -28.41 -0.93
N SER A 213 -5.48 -27.63 -0.25
CA SER A 213 -5.98 -26.35 -0.76
C SER A 213 -4.88 -25.29 -0.81
N THR A 214 -3.92 -25.31 0.12
CA THR A 214 -2.77 -24.40 0.14
C THR A 214 -1.85 -24.67 -1.04
N SER A 215 -1.58 -25.95 -1.36
CA SER A 215 -0.75 -26.32 -2.53
C SER A 215 -1.43 -25.98 -3.86
N ILE A 216 -2.74 -26.13 -3.96
CA ILE A 216 -3.52 -25.72 -5.14
C ILE A 216 -3.58 -24.18 -5.27
N SER A 217 -3.63 -23.45 -4.15
CA SER A 217 -3.63 -21.98 -4.17
C SER A 217 -2.28 -21.37 -4.58
N SER A 218 -1.16 -22.00 -4.21
CA SER A 218 0.17 -21.55 -4.65
C SER A 218 0.42 -21.86 -6.13
N GLU A 219 0.01 -23.03 -6.62
CA GLU A 219 0.16 -23.37 -8.04
C GLU A 219 -0.66 -22.42 -8.93
N LYS A 220 -1.90 -22.09 -8.53
CA LYS A 220 -2.72 -21.11 -9.25
C LYS A 220 -2.08 -19.71 -9.25
N PHE A 221 -1.50 -19.27 -8.13
CA PHE A 221 -0.83 -17.98 -8.04
C PHE A 221 0.39 -17.92 -8.97
N ASP A 222 1.24 -18.96 -8.95
CA ASP A 222 2.43 -19.06 -9.78
C ASP A 222 2.09 -19.03 -11.28
N GLU A 223 1.01 -19.72 -11.68
CA GLU A 223 0.51 -19.72 -13.06
C GLU A 223 -0.03 -18.35 -13.49
N GLU A 224 -0.87 -17.71 -12.68
CA GLU A 224 -1.37 -16.35 -12.96
C GLU A 224 -0.22 -15.35 -13.10
N PHE A 225 0.78 -15.45 -12.21
CA PHE A 225 1.96 -14.60 -12.20
C PHE A 225 2.83 -14.79 -13.46
N LEU A 226 3.07 -16.05 -13.86
CA LEU A 226 3.79 -16.36 -15.10
C LEU A 226 3.04 -15.89 -16.35
N ASN A 227 1.74 -16.12 -16.39
CA ASN A 227 0.89 -15.74 -17.52
C ASN A 227 0.90 -14.23 -17.74
N ALA A 228 0.79 -13.44 -16.67
CA ALA A 228 0.87 -11.98 -16.73
C ALA A 228 2.22 -11.50 -17.27
N HIS A 229 3.34 -12.09 -16.81
CA HIS A 229 4.66 -11.76 -17.36
C HIS A 229 4.74 -12.04 -18.86
N ASN A 230 4.26 -13.21 -19.28
CA ASN A 230 4.34 -13.65 -20.66
C ASN A 230 3.41 -12.87 -21.59
N GLU A 231 2.28 -12.38 -21.09
CA GLU A 231 1.41 -11.46 -21.81
C GLU A 231 2.13 -10.13 -22.12
N TYR A 232 2.76 -9.50 -21.13
CA TYR A 232 3.53 -8.27 -21.35
C TYR A 232 4.77 -8.52 -22.21
N ARG A 233 5.53 -9.59 -21.97
CA ARG A 233 6.69 -9.95 -22.78
C ARG A 233 6.34 -10.14 -24.26
N LYS A 234 5.17 -10.73 -24.54
CA LYS A 234 4.64 -10.84 -25.91
C LYS A 234 4.40 -9.47 -26.55
N GLN A 235 3.87 -8.50 -25.80
CA GLN A 235 3.67 -7.13 -26.31
C GLN A 235 4.98 -6.46 -26.70
N HIS A 236 6.12 -6.86 -26.13
CA HIS A 236 7.45 -6.35 -26.47
C HIS A 236 8.25 -7.27 -27.41
N GLY A 237 7.64 -8.35 -27.90
CA GLY A 237 8.27 -9.34 -28.78
C GLY A 237 9.48 -10.05 -28.18
N VAL A 238 9.54 -10.17 -26.86
CA VAL A 238 10.58 -10.95 -26.18
C VAL A 238 10.03 -12.34 -25.82
N LYS A 239 10.93 -13.33 -25.75
CA LYS A 239 10.55 -14.74 -25.53
C LYS A 239 9.84 -14.91 -24.18
N PRO A 240 8.84 -15.80 -24.05
CA PRO A 240 8.21 -16.07 -22.77
C PRO A 240 9.22 -16.63 -21.75
N LEU A 241 8.97 -16.37 -20.48
CA LEU A 241 9.64 -16.99 -19.34
C LEU A 241 9.03 -18.36 -19.05
N GLU A 242 9.82 -19.20 -18.40
CA GLU A 242 9.41 -20.49 -17.85
C GLU A 242 9.51 -20.48 -16.32
N LEU A 243 8.54 -21.09 -15.65
CA LEU A 243 8.55 -21.19 -14.19
C LEU A 243 9.62 -22.19 -13.73
N ASN A 244 10.54 -21.76 -12.87
CA ASN A 244 11.55 -22.63 -12.27
C ASN A 244 11.20 -22.91 -10.80
N LYS A 245 10.86 -24.16 -10.49
CA LYS A 245 10.46 -24.59 -9.15
C LYS A 245 11.51 -24.33 -8.06
N LYS A 246 12.80 -24.35 -8.41
CA LYS A 246 13.88 -24.02 -7.45
C LYS A 246 13.87 -22.51 -7.14
N LEU A 247 13.67 -21.67 -8.16
CA LEU A 247 13.51 -20.23 -7.96
C LEU A 247 12.22 -19.89 -7.20
N CYS A 248 11.09 -20.58 -7.44
CA CYS A 248 9.88 -20.38 -6.64
C CYS A 248 10.12 -20.69 -5.16
N LYS A 249 10.78 -21.81 -4.86
CA LYS A 249 11.12 -22.15 -3.47
C LYS A 249 12.05 -21.09 -2.85
N TYR A 250 13.03 -20.60 -3.61
CA TYR A 250 13.95 -19.57 -3.17
C TYR A 250 13.23 -18.22 -2.90
N ALA A 251 12.27 -17.85 -3.75
CA ALA A 251 11.38 -16.69 -3.57
C ALA A 251 10.43 -16.86 -2.38
N GLU A 252 9.88 -18.06 -2.19
CA GLU A 252 8.97 -18.37 -1.08
C GLU A 252 9.70 -18.24 0.28
N GLU A 253 10.94 -18.73 0.36
CA GLU A 253 11.78 -18.56 1.55
C GLU A 253 12.03 -17.08 1.87
N TRP A 254 12.30 -16.26 0.85
CA TRP A 254 12.53 -14.83 1.05
C TRP A 254 11.26 -14.07 1.40
N SER A 255 10.15 -14.29 0.68
CA SER A 255 8.86 -13.66 1.01
C SER A 255 8.42 -13.96 2.44
N LYS A 256 8.61 -15.18 2.94
CA LYS A 256 8.38 -15.55 4.35
C LYS A 256 9.30 -14.80 5.31
N THR A 257 10.53 -14.52 4.91
CA THR A 257 11.48 -13.74 5.70
C THR A 257 11.05 -12.28 5.77
N LEU A 258 10.66 -11.66 4.65
CA LEU A 258 10.10 -10.30 4.61
C LEU A 258 8.82 -10.20 5.44
N ALA A 259 7.93 -11.18 5.32
CA ALA A 259 6.70 -11.25 6.11
C ALA A 259 6.96 -11.38 7.62
N LYS A 260 8.05 -12.05 8.04
CA LYS A 260 8.46 -12.10 9.45
C LYS A 260 9.09 -10.79 9.92
N LYS A 261 9.82 -10.09 9.04
CA LYS A 261 10.52 -8.83 9.34
C LYS A 261 9.59 -7.60 9.30
N GLY A 262 8.50 -7.66 8.55
CA GLY A 262 7.60 -6.52 8.34
C GLY A 262 8.17 -5.44 7.40
N GLN A 263 9.23 -5.74 6.68
CA GLN A 263 9.96 -4.80 5.83
C GLN A 263 10.21 -5.38 4.45
N THR A 264 10.25 -4.50 3.44
CA THR A 264 10.73 -4.83 2.10
C THR A 264 12.22 -4.50 2.02
N GLU A 265 13.03 -5.50 1.72
CA GLU A 265 14.46 -5.35 1.46
C GLU A 265 14.90 -6.41 0.44
N HIS A 266 15.88 -6.05 -0.38
CA HIS A 266 16.47 -6.98 -1.34
C HIS A 266 17.29 -8.05 -0.60
N ARG A 267 17.37 -9.25 -1.18
CA ARG A 267 18.16 -10.33 -0.58
C ARG A 267 19.66 -10.10 -0.80
N ASP A 268 20.43 -10.12 0.28
CA ASP A 268 21.90 -10.10 0.22
C ASP A 268 22.44 -11.37 -0.47
N GLN A 269 23.55 -11.23 -1.21
CA GLN A 269 24.23 -12.33 -1.90
C GLN A 269 23.29 -13.10 -2.85
N ASN A 270 22.57 -12.36 -3.68
CA ASN A 270 21.64 -12.89 -4.67
C ASN A 270 22.25 -12.82 -6.08
N ASP A 271 22.26 -13.96 -6.78
CA ASP A 271 22.77 -14.08 -8.16
C ASP A 271 21.67 -13.86 -9.22
N TYR A 272 20.42 -13.65 -8.80
CA TYR A 272 19.25 -13.51 -9.66
C TYR A 272 18.76 -12.05 -9.74
N GLY A 273 18.02 -11.70 -10.79
CA GLY A 273 17.25 -10.46 -10.79
C GLY A 273 16.13 -10.55 -9.76
N GLU A 274 15.74 -9.45 -9.12
CA GLU A 274 14.75 -9.48 -8.04
C GLU A 274 13.74 -8.33 -8.15
N ASN A 275 12.45 -8.67 -8.09
CA ASN A 275 11.38 -7.72 -7.88
C ASN A 275 10.64 -8.05 -6.58
N ILE A 276 10.28 -7.02 -5.81
CA ILE A 276 9.54 -7.16 -4.55
C ILE A 276 8.28 -6.30 -4.64
N PHE A 277 7.17 -6.87 -4.19
CA PHE A 277 5.88 -6.21 -4.10
C PHE A 277 5.31 -6.40 -2.70
N SER A 278 4.65 -5.38 -2.19
CA SER A 278 3.94 -5.46 -0.92
C SER A 278 2.60 -4.75 -1.01
N ALA A 279 1.55 -5.34 -0.43
CA ALA A 279 0.23 -4.74 -0.32
C ALA A 279 -0.43 -5.04 1.04
N TRP A 280 -1.20 -4.08 1.55
CA TRP A 280 -1.98 -4.22 2.77
C TRP A 280 -3.34 -3.55 2.61
N SER A 281 -4.34 -4.13 3.27
CA SER A 281 -5.69 -3.58 3.34
C SER A 281 -6.28 -3.83 4.72
N SER A 282 -7.13 -2.90 5.17
CA SER A 282 -7.94 -3.05 6.38
C SER A 282 -9.09 -4.06 6.19
N ASP A 283 -9.40 -4.44 4.95
CA ASP A 283 -10.39 -5.47 4.65
C ASP A 283 -9.86 -6.86 5.04
N PRO A 284 -10.52 -7.58 5.96
CA PRO A 284 -10.08 -8.91 6.38
C PRO A 284 -10.11 -9.95 5.26
N ASN A 285 -10.86 -9.71 4.18
CA ASN A 285 -10.98 -10.59 3.02
C ASN A 285 -10.08 -10.19 1.84
N PHE A 286 -9.21 -9.19 2.01
CA PHE A 286 -8.29 -8.76 0.95
C PHE A 286 -7.32 -9.88 0.56
N THR A 287 -7.27 -10.13 -0.74
CA THR A 287 -6.37 -11.10 -1.41
C THR A 287 -5.63 -10.41 -2.54
N VAL A 288 -4.43 -10.90 -2.83
CA VAL A 288 -3.62 -10.47 -3.99
C VAL A 288 -3.55 -11.63 -4.97
N SER A 289 -3.91 -11.39 -6.23
CA SER A 289 -3.78 -12.37 -7.32
C SER A 289 -2.34 -12.46 -7.82
N GLY A 290 -2.02 -13.50 -8.60
CA GLY A 290 -0.69 -13.61 -9.21
C GLY A 290 -0.41 -12.48 -10.22
N ARG A 291 -1.44 -11.88 -10.82
CA ARG A 291 -1.30 -10.81 -11.82
C ARG A 291 -0.97 -9.46 -11.18
N ASP A 292 -1.57 -9.19 -10.03
CA ASP A 292 -1.51 -7.92 -9.31
C ASP A 292 -0.11 -7.27 -9.21
N PRO A 293 0.93 -7.97 -8.71
CA PRO A 293 2.29 -7.42 -8.64
C PRO A 293 2.89 -7.12 -10.03
N VAL A 294 2.57 -7.95 -11.04
CA VAL A 294 3.12 -7.85 -12.39
C VAL A 294 2.59 -6.61 -13.10
N ASP A 295 1.27 -6.38 -13.03
CA ASP A 295 0.63 -5.20 -13.61
C ASP A 295 1.18 -3.91 -12.98
N LYS A 296 1.43 -3.95 -11.65
CA LYS A 296 2.04 -2.80 -10.96
C LYS A 296 3.46 -2.53 -11.44
N TRP A 297 4.32 -3.54 -11.46
CA TRP A 297 5.69 -3.37 -11.93
C TRP A 297 5.74 -2.94 -13.40
N TYR A 298 4.87 -3.50 -14.25
CA TYR A 298 4.78 -3.12 -15.66
C TYR A 298 4.34 -1.66 -15.86
N SER A 299 3.50 -1.10 -14.97
CA SER A 299 3.04 0.30 -15.05
C SER A 299 4.18 1.34 -15.08
N GLU A 300 5.39 0.97 -14.65
CA GLU A 300 6.59 1.82 -14.74
C GLU A 300 7.01 2.11 -16.20
N VAL A 301 6.47 1.37 -17.18
CA VAL A 301 6.65 1.64 -18.61
C VAL A 301 6.33 3.09 -18.98
N ASN A 302 5.34 3.71 -18.31
CA ASN A 302 4.92 5.09 -18.55
C ASN A 302 6.04 6.12 -18.26
N ASN A 303 7.00 5.75 -17.41
CA ASN A 303 8.14 6.59 -17.04
C ASN A 303 9.45 6.13 -17.71
N HIS A 304 9.42 5.02 -18.45
CA HIS A 304 10.61 4.46 -19.07
C HIS A 304 10.92 5.13 -20.42
N GLN A 305 12.19 5.41 -20.68
CA GLN A 305 12.64 6.00 -21.94
C GLN A 305 13.41 4.95 -22.74
N PHE A 306 12.79 4.45 -23.80
CA PHE A 306 13.34 3.41 -24.66
C PHE A 306 14.56 3.90 -25.48
N GLY A 307 15.42 2.95 -25.87
CA GLY A 307 16.54 3.20 -26.78
C GLY A 307 17.74 3.91 -26.16
N ARG A 308 17.76 4.10 -24.84
CA ARG A 308 18.87 4.71 -24.11
C ARG A 308 19.06 4.08 -22.73
N GLU A 309 20.23 4.28 -22.15
CA GLU A 309 20.49 3.87 -20.77
C GLU A 309 19.75 4.78 -19.78
N PRO A 310 19.19 4.22 -18.70
CA PRO A 310 18.49 5.00 -17.71
C PRO A 310 19.49 5.70 -16.77
N SER A 311 19.12 6.90 -16.29
CA SER A 311 19.93 7.66 -15.32
C SER A 311 19.75 7.17 -13.87
N ASP A 312 18.65 6.47 -13.59
CA ASP A 312 18.35 5.80 -12.33
C ASP A 312 17.55 4.51 -12.60
N LEU A 313 17.37 3.64 -11.60
CA LEU A 313 16.64 2.37 -11.74
C LEU A 313 15.17 2.47 -11.31
N LYS A 314 14.53 3.66 -11.43
CA LYS A 314 13.12 3.82 -11.00
C LYS A 314 12.13 2.99 -11.80
N SER A 315 12.46 2.63 -13.04
CA SER A 315 11.68 1.70 -13.86
C SER A 315 12.25 0.27 -13.85
N GLY A 316 13.01 -0.07 -12.81
CA GLY A 316 13.78 -1.30 -12.72
C GLY A 316 12.91 -2.56 -12.66
N HIS A 317 11.70 -2.46 -12.10
CA HIS A 317 10.81 -3.61 -12.04
C HIS A 317 10.26 -3.93 -13.44
N PHE A 318 9.82 -2.89 -14.17
CA PHE A 318 9.38 -3.02 -15.57
C PHE A 318 10.47 -3.59 -16.47
N SER A 319 11.68 -3.03 -16.43
CA SER A 319 12.76 -3.47 -17.31
C SER A 319 13.16 -4.92 -17.04
N GLN A 320 13.06 -5.38 -15.78
CA GLN A 320 13.29 -6.78 -15.44
C GLN A 320 12.21 -7.72 -16.01
N ILE A 321 10.93 -7.32 -16.03
CA ILE A 321 9.84 -8.14 -16.60
C ILE A 321 10.11 -8.44 -18.08
N ILE A 322 10.49 -7.41 -18.84
CA ILE A 322 10.66 -7.52 -20.30
C ILE A 322 12.12 -7.73 -20.74
N TRP A 323 13.03 -8.00 -19.80
CA TRP A 323 14.43 -8.20 -20.14
C TRP A 323 14.62 -9.35 -21.12
N GLU A 324 15.18 -9.06 -22.30
CA GLU A 324 15.23 -10.00 -23.43
C GLU A 324 15.92 -11.33 -23.08
N ASP A 325 17.02 -11.27 -22.32
CA ASP A 325 17.87 -12.43 -22.05
C ASP A 325 17.40 -13.28 -20.86
N THR A 326 16.49 -12.77 -20.03
CA THR A 326 15.91 -13.52 -18.90
C THR A 326 15.03 -14.65 -19.44
N LYS A 327 15.15 -15.84 -18.86
CA LYS A 327 14.50 -17.08 -19.33
C LYS A 327 13.62 -17.74 -18.28
N GLU A 328 14.05 -17.71 -17.03
CA GLU A 328 13.40 -18.39 -15.93
C GLU A 328 12.85 -17.38 -14.93
N LEU A 329 11.70 -17.74 -14.36
CA LEU A 329 10.99 -16.97 -13.34
C LEU A 329 10.70 -17.87 -12.14
N GLY A 330 10.89 -17.35 -10.93
CA GLY A 330 10.34 -17.94 -9.73
C GLY A 330 9.62 -16.90 -8.91
N VAL A 331 8.52 -17.28 -8.26
CA VAL A 331 7.72 -16.38 -7.42
C VAL A 331 7.42 -17.04 -6.08
N GLY A 332 7.31 -16.20 -5.04
CA GLY A 332 6.90 -16.62 -3.71
C GLY A 332 6.05 -15.55 -3.05
N VAL A 333 4.99 -15.96 -2.37
CA VAL A 333 4.06 -15.08 -1.67
C VAL A 333 3.96 -15.47 -0.19
N ALA A 334 3.96 -14.47 0.69
CA ALA A 334 3.74 -14.66 2.12
C ALA A 334 2.92 -13.52 2.71
N LYS A 335 2.11 -13.84 3.72
CA LYS A 335 1.34 -12.87 4.50
C LYS A 335 1.91 -12.79 5.91
N SER A 336 2.20 -11.58 6.39
CA SER A 336 2.63 -11.36 7.77
C SER A 336 1.49 -11.59 8.76
N LYS A 337 1.81 -11.66 10.05
CA LYS A 337 0.79 -11.79 11.11
C LYS A 337 -0.14 -10.58 11.15
N GLU A 338 0.37 -9.43 10.71
CA GLU A 338 -0.27 -8.12 10.61
C GLU A 338 -1.12 -7.97 9.33
N GLY A 339 -1.14 -8.99 8.48
CA GLY A 339 -1.96 -9.02 7.27
C GLY A 339 -1.33 -8.39 6.03
N GLN A 340 -0.10 -7.88 6.13
CA GLN A 340 0.67 -7.38 4.99
C GLN A 340 1.09 -8.55 4.10
N ILE A 341 0.82 -8.44 2.81
CA ILE A 341 1.23 -9.43 1.80
C ILE A 341 2.55 -8.98 1.18
N TYR A 342 3.47 -9.92 0.99
CA TYR A 342 4.75 -9.78 0.33
C TYR A 342 4.83 -10.77 -0.82
N VAL A 343 5.16 -10.29 -2.01
CA VAL A 343 5.45 -11.11 -3.19
C VAL A 343 6.89 -10.83 -3.60
N VAL A 344 7.67 -11.89 -3.80
CA VAL A 344 9.06 -11.83 -4.27
C VAL A 344 9.13 -12.59 -5.58
N ALA A 345 9.79 -12.02 -6.57
CA ALA A 345 10.12 -12.71 -7.80
C ALA A 345 11.62 -12.68 -8.10
N TYR A 346 12.10 -13.82 -8.57
CA TYR A 346 13.47 -14.00 -9.04
C TYR A 346 13.53 -14.32 -10.53
N TYR A 347 14.53 -13.77 -11.19
CA TYR A 347 14.70 -13.82 -12.64
C TYR A 347 16.09 -14.37 -12.99
N ASN A 348 16.16 -15.35 -13.89
CA ASN A 348 17.43 -15.95 -14.32
C ASN A 348 17.51 -16.09 -15.85
N PRO A 349 18.60 -15.65 -16.50
CA PRO A 349 19.65 -14.75 -16.00
C PRO A 349 19.09 -13.41 -15.48
N PRO A 350 19.81 -12.73 -14.56
CA PRO A 350 19.42 -11.42 -14.05
C PRO A 350 19.33 -10.37 -15.16
N GLY A 351 18.35 -9.47 -15.06
CA GLY A 351 18.23 -8.29 -15.90
C GLY A 351 18.87 -7.06 -15.27
N ASN A 352 18.50 -5.88 -15.78
CA ASN A 352 18.94 -4.58 -15.28
C ASN A 352 20.47 -4.37 -15.27
N VAL A 353 21.16 -5.02 -16.22
CA VAL A 353 22.60 -4.84 -16.41
C VAL A 353 22.86 -3.49 -17.07
N ILE A 354 23.51 -2.58 -16.35
CA ILE A 354 23.86 -1.24 -16.84
C ILE A 354 24.72 -1.36 -18.12
N GLY A 355 24.38 -0.55 -19.12
CA GLY A 355 25.01 -0.57 -20.45
C GLY A 355 24.33 -1.51 -21.45
N SER A 356 23.28 -2.22 -21.04
CA SER A 356 22.54 -3.16 -21.91
C SER A 356 21.06 -2.79 -22.11
N PHE A 357 20.52 -1.79 -21.41
CA PHE A 357 19.09 -1.45 -21.42
C PHE A 357 18.58 -1.16 -22.83
N ALA A 358 19.31 -0.34 -23.59
CA ALA A 358 18.88 0.07 -24.94
C ALA A 358 18.64 -1.12 -25.89
N SER A 359 19.36 -2.22 -25.70
CA SER A 359 19.22 -3.44 -26.51
C SER A 359 18.27 -4.48 -25.90
N LYS A 360 18.15 -4.51 -24.57
CA LYS A 360 17.42 -5.56 -23.83
C LYS A 360 16.01 -5.19 -23.41
N VAL A 361 15.66 -3.90 -23.46
CA VAL A 361 14.35 -3.36 -23.07
C VAL A 361 13.72 -2.73 -24.31
N LYS A 362 13.00 -3.54 -25.09
CA LYS A 362 12.41 -3.12 -26.37
C LYS A 362 11.12 -2.32 -26.15
N PRO A 363 10.75 -1.39 -27.04
CA PRO A 363 9.42 -0.78 -27.01
C PRO A 363 8.32 -1.80 -27.35
N PRO A 364 7.04 -1.54 -27.01
CA PRO A 364 5.92 -2.37 -27.44
C PRO A 364 5.86 -2.48 -28.96
N ILE A 365 5.48 -3.66 -29.46
CA ILE A 365 5.20 -3.93 -30.86
C ILE A 365 3.74 -3.53 -31.10
N ASN A 366 3.53 -2.49 -31.90
CA ASN A 366 2.22 -2.00 -32.30
C ASN A 366 1.35 -3.07 -32.96
#